data_AF-A0A8S2R8Z3-F1
#
_entry.id   AF-A0A8S2R8Z3-F1
#
_cell.length_a   1.000
_cell.length_b   1.000
_cell.length_c   1.000
_cell.angle_alpha   90.00
_cell.angle_beta   90.00
_cell.angle_gamma   90.00
#
_symmetry.space_group_name_H-M   'P 1'
#
loop_
_entity.id
_entity.type
_entity.pdbx_description
1 polymer ?
#
loop_
_entity_poly.entity_id
_entity_poly.type
_entity_poly.pdbx_seq_one_letter_code
_entity_poly.pdbx_strand_id
1 'polypeptide(L)'
;MNTIGDGTTAQFTAMLTGKTELELPESRHGEKGAKPVDNYPWIWKKLTDAGYLTQWAEDEQHIGTFQFRLLGFRHKPVDYYMRPFYLYAESQHFRTTTTENELCFGNMTRLKTMLNWIQDFYNTYPNRLKWTLGFHAQYSHRDTNNLVSYADQELYEFLYEMNKTGHLDNTMLIIMSDHGQRYSELRSTYQGKLEERLPFMSIRMPSKFQQSTYVHNLRLNSHRLTTPFDIHETFFHMLDFNENYKSKTNRSYSLFQLIPTNRTCRDAGIESHWCACLQWKQIKDFQELPLINEIGQVVINYLNDLLSVVEEECARLELFKIHDVYELIPDEMMLKFSVSKDKDNRVPLFNETEDVIKELLKEQELKYYQIQLETRPGNGKFEVTLGYNSKNQKFDIEKKHLSRINKYGNTSHCIKFKKRNLSNICYCKKQ
;
A
#
# COMPACT_ATOMS: atom_id res chain seq x y z
N MET A 1 2.15 -1.87 0.34
CA MET A 1 1.10 -2.88 0.62
C MET A 1 -0.16 -2.12 1.01
N ASN A 2 -1.36 -2.54 0.60
CA ASN A 2 -2.62 -1.89 0.98
C ASN A 2 -3.17 -2.47 2.30
N THR A 3 -3.70 -1.64 3.20
CA THR A 3 -4.38 -2.12 4.41
C THR A 3 -5.72 -2.79 4.09
N ILE A 4 -6.22 -3.65 4.98
CA ILE A 4 -7.48 -4.39 4.75
C ILE A 4 -8.54 -4.08 5.83
N GLY A 5 -8.17 -3.29 6.84
CA GLY A 5 -9.07 -2.89 7.91
C GLY A 5 -8.39 -1.86 8.81
N ASP A 6 -9.11 -1.48 9.86
CA ASP A 6 -8.69 -0.41 10.75
C ASP A 6 -7.75 -0.88 11.87
N GLY A 7 -6.51 -0.38 11.82
CA GLY A 7 -5.51 -0.62 12.86
C GLY A 7 -4.88 -2.02 12.85
N THR A 8 -3.95 -2.24 13.78
CA THR A 8 -3.05 -3.40 13.85
C THR A 8 -3.75 -4.76 13.81
N THR A 9 -4.82 -4.95 14.59
CA THR A 9 -5.48 -6.27 14.72
C THR A 9 -6.00 -6.78 13.37
N ALA A 10 -6.59 -5.92 12.53
CA ALA A 10 -7.09 -6.33 11.22
C ALA A 10 -5.95 -6.84 10.33
N GLN A 11 -4.85 -6.08 10.32
CA GLN A 11 -3.66 -6.34 9.52
C GLN A 11 -2.97 -7.64 9.93
N PHE A 12 -2.72 -7.80 11.23
CA PHE A 12 -2.08 -8.99 11.78
C PHE A 12 -2.99 -10.23 11.70
N THR A 13 -4.30 -10.07 11.87
CA THR A 13 -5.25 -11.17 11.66
C THR A 13 -5.15 -11.69 10.23
N ALA A 14 -5.21 -10.81 9.23
CA ALA A 14 -5.09 -11.18 7.83
C ALA A 14 -3.75 -11.83 7.50
N MET A 15 -2.64 -11.24 7.99
CA MET A 15 -1.29 -11.77 7.77
C MET A 15 -1.06 -13.14 8.42
N LEU A 16 -1.61 -13.36 9.61
CA LEU A 16 -1.28 -14.53 10.44
C LEU A 16 -2.32 -15.65 10.34
N THR A 17 -3.52 -15.38 9.83
CA THR A 17 -4.59 -16.38 9.67
C THR A 17 -5.09 -16.53 8.25
N GLY A 18 -4.77 -15.57 7.37
CA GLY A 18 -5.31 -15.50 6.04
C GLY A 18 -6.80 -15.16 6.02
N LYS A 19 -7.37 -14.66 7.12
CA LYS A 19 -8.79 -14.33 7.34
C LYS A 19 -8.97 -12.89 7.85
N THR A 20 -10.11 -12.28 7.58
CA THR A 20 -10.53 -11.07 8.30
C THR A 20 -11.01 -11.43 9.70
N GLU A 21 -11.08 -10.44 10.60
CA GLU A 21 -11.66 -10.66 11.94
C GLU A 21 -13.11 -11.17 11.89
N LEU A 22 -13.89 -10.76 10.88
CA LEU A 22 -15.30 -11.16 10.70
C LEU A 22 -15.46 -12.60 10.19
N GLU A 23 -14.43 -13.16 9.55
CA GLU A 23 -14.42 -14.56 9.11
C GLU A 23 -14.07 -15.54 10.24
N LEU A 24 -13.69 -15.03 11.42
CA LEU A 24 -13.21 -15.81 12.55
C LEU A 24 -14.25 -15.84 13.68
N PRO A 25 -14.17 -16.82 14.62
CA PRO A 25 -15.04 -16.86 15.78
C PRO A 25 -15.00 -15.56 16.58
N GLU A 26 -16.12 -15.18 17.21
CA GLU A 26 -16.17 -13.98 18.05
C GLU A 26 -15.18 -14.08 19.22
N SER A 27 -14.42 -13.00 19.43
CA SER A 27 -13.36 -12.91 20.44
C SER A 27 -13.26 -11.53 21.09
N ARG A 28 -14.14 -10.59 20.76
CA ARG A 28 -14.13 -9.23 21.31
C ARG A 28 -14.54 -9.18 22.78
N HIS A 29 -13.99 -8.22 23.53
CA HIS A 29 -14.36 -7.98 24.92
C HIS A 29 -15.83 -7.53 25.05
N GLY A 30 -16.57 -8.20 25.91
CA GLY A 30 -17.96 -7.88 26.23
C GLY A 30 -18.99 -8.44 25.24
N GLU A 31 -18.57 -9.19 24.22
CA GLU A 31 -19.47 -9.81 23.26
C GLU A 31 -19.95 -11.20 23.70
N LYS A 32 -21.23 -11.50 23.42
CA LYS A 32 -21.84 -12.76 23.85
C LYS A 32 -21.21 -13.95 23.15
N GLY A 33 -20.71 -14.91 23.92
CA GLY A 33 -20.11 -16.14 23.39
C GLY A 33 -18.69 -15.95 22.87
N ALA A 34 -18.07 -14.78 23.12
CA ALA A 34 -16.69 -14.52 22.75
C ALA A 34 -15.73 -15.52 23.42
N LYS A 35 -14.72 -15.96 22.68
CA LYS A 35 -13.67 -16.87 23.16
C LYS A 35 -12.28 -16.28 22.95
N PRO A 36 -11.27 -16.68 23.75
CA PRO A 36 -9.87 -16.40 23.45
C PRO A 36 -9.49 -16.82 22.03
N VAL A 37 -8.54 -16.11 21.42
CA VAL A 37 -8.17 -16.27 20.00
C VAL A 37 -7.33 -17.52 19.73
N ASP A 38 -7.10 -18.36 20.74
CA ASP A 38 -6.32 -19.60 20.68
C ASP A 38 -6.72 -20.52 19.51
N ASN A 39 -8.01 -20.55 19.16
CA ASN A 39 -8.56 -21.46 18.15
C ASN A 39 -8.54 -20.92 16.72
N TYR A 40 -8.03 -19.72 16.49
CA TYR A 40 -7.86 -19.21 15.13
C TYR A 40 -6.83 -20.06 14.34
N PRO A 41 -6.89 -20.05 13.00
CA PRO A 41 -6.01 -20.85 12.13
C PRO A 41 -4.66 -20.16 11.94
N TRP A 42 -3.95 -19.93 13.03
CA TRP A 42 -2.68 -19.22 13.05
C TRP A 42 -1.58 -19.94 12.27
N ILE A 43 -0.82 -19.20 11.47
CA ILE A 43 0.27 -19.72 10.63
C ILE A 43 1.39 -20.35 11.44
N TRP A 44 1.68 -19.84 12.64
CA TRP A 44 2.73 -20.40 13.49
C TRP A 44 2.44 -21.84 13.92
N LYS A 45 1.17 -22.27 14.02
CA LYS A 45 0.83 -23.68 14.27
C LYS A 45 1.38 -24.57 13.16
N LYS A 46 1.23 -24.14 11.90
CA LYS A 46 1.75 -24.86 10.73
C LYS A 46 3.27 -24.81 10.64
N LEU A 47 3.88 -23.71 11.05
CA LEU A 47 5.33 -23.58 11.14
C LEU A 47 5.91 -24.51 12.23
N THR A 48 5.28 -24.57 13.41
CA THR A 48 5.65 -25.50 14.48
C THR A 48 5.52 -26.95 14.02
N ASP A 49 4.42 -27.33 13.35
CA ASP A 49 4.25 -28.66 12.76
C ASP A 49 5.37 -29.01 11.75
N ALA A 50 5.88 -28.01 11.04
CA ALA A 50 7.00 -28.13 10.11
C ALA A 50 8.40 -28.04 10.78
N GLY A 51 8.47 -28.00 12.11
CA GLY A 51 9.72 -28.05 12.89
C GLY A 51 10.37 -26.69 13.15
N TYR A 52 9.70 -25.58 12.84
CA TYR A 52 10.18 -24.24 13.19
C TYR A 52 10.07 -24.00 14.70
N LEU A 53 11.11 -23.39 15.27
CA LEU A 53 10.98 -22.69 16.54
C LEU A 53 10.36 -21.31 16.27
N THR A 54 9.37 -20.95 17.07
CA THR A 54 8.57 -19.73 16.89
C THR A 54 8.78 -18.75 18.03
N GLN A 55 8.96 -17.47 17.72
CA GLN A 55 9.00 -16.42 18.74
C GLN A 55 8.14 -15.21 18.37
N TRP A 56 7.61 -14.54 19.39
CA TRP A 56 6.85 -13.30 19.26
C TRP A 56 7.19 -12.34 20.39
N ALA A 57 7.68 -11.17 20.01
CA ALA A 57 7.95 -10.05 20.88
C ALA A 57 7.13 -8.83 20.45
N GLU A 58 6.42 -8.24 21.41
CA GLU A 58 5.56 -7.08 21.22
C GLU A 58 5.64 -6.25 22.49
N ASP A 59 5.75 -4.93 22.36
CA ASP A 59 5.70 -4.00 23.48
C ASP A 59 4.33 -3.31 23.57
N GLU A 60 4.12 -2.45 24.57
CA GLU A 60 2.86 -1.73 24.80
C GLU A 60 1.69 -2.67 25.12
N GLN A 61 1.87 -3.53 26.14
CA GLN A 61 0.95 -4.64 26.44
C GLN A 61 -0.45 -4.19 26.86
N HIS A 62 -0.61 -2.94 27.27
CA HIS A 62 -1.91 -2.34 27.59
C HIS A 62 -2.78 -2.09 26.33
N ILE A 63 -2.17 -1.99 25.15
CA ILE A 63 -2.82 -1.83 23.83
C ILE A 63 -2.42 -2.94 22.84
N GLY A 64 -1.99 -4.11 23.35
CA GLY A 64 -1.47 -5.20 22.52
C GLY A 64 -2.44 -5.68 21.43
N THR A 65 -1.86 -6.10 20.30
CA THR A 65 -2.53 -6.41 19.02
C THR A 65 -3.80 -7.26 19.17
N PHE A 66 -3.77 -8.28 20.03
CA PHE A 66 -4.88 -9.21 20.23
C PHE A 66 -5.46 -9.19 21.65
N GLN A 67 -4.96 -8.31 22.52
CA GLN A 67 -5.32 -8.29 23.95
C GLN A 67 -6.15 -7.05 24.29
N PHE A 68 -6.01 -5.97 23.50
CA PHE A 68 -6.74 -4.73 23.71
C PHE A 68 -8.23 -4.87 23.37
N ARG A 69 -8.56 -5.19 22.11
CA ARG A 69 -9.95 -5.35 21.65
C ARG A 69 -10.49 -6.78 21.81
N LEU A 70 -9.61 -7.77 21.72
CA LEU A 70 -9.97 -9.19 21.81
C LEU A 70 -9.56 -9.77 23.17
N LEU A 71 -10.16 -10.90 23.53
CA LEU A 71 -9.88 -11.66 24.76
C LEU A 71 -8.45 -12.20 24.87
N GLY A 72 -7.60 -11.98 23.84
CA GLY A 72 -6.23 -12.44 23.81
C GLY A 72 -6.11 -13.95 23.81
N PHE A 73 -4.95 -14.42 24.25
CA PHE A 73 -4.59 -15.83 24.29
C PHE A 73 -4.72 -16.37 25.70
N ARG A 74 -5.37 -17.53 25.84
CA ARG A 74 -5.40 -18.28 27.09
C ARG A 74 -4.13 -19.11 27.28
N HIS A 75 -3.60 -19.68 26.21
CA HIS A 75 -2.39 -20.47 26.18
C HIS A 75 -1.28 -19.74 25.43
N LYS A 76 -0.02 -20.03 25.78
CA LYS A 76 1.15 -19.44 25.12
C LYS A 76 1.09 -19.74 23.60
N PRO A 77 1.05 -18.72 22.72
CA PRO A 77 0.80 -18.94 21.29
C PRO A 77 2.00 -19.47 20.50
N VAL A 78 3.22 -19.17 20.95
CA VAL A 78 4.50 -19.52 20.29
C VAL A 78 5.48 -20.10 21.30
N ASP A 79 6.59 -20.68 20.85
CA ASP A 79 7.57 -21.31 21.73
C ASP A 79 8.21 -20.29 22.70
N TYR A 80 8.56 -19.10 22.19
CA TYR A 80 9.18 -18.00 22.95
C TYR A 80 8.30 -16.76 22.87
N TYR A 81 7.57 -16.49 23.94
CA TYR A 81 6.62 -15.38 23.99
C TYR A 81 7.08 -14.34 24.99
N MET A 82 7.46 -13.15 24.51
CA MET A 82 8.09 -12.11 25.35
C MET A 82 7.08 -11.35 26.23
N ARG A 83 5.77 -11.55 26.01
CA ARG A 83 4.71 -10.84 26.73
C ARG A 83 4.82 -10.88 28.26
N PRO A 84 5.11 -12.00 28.95
CA PRO A 84 5.26 -11.99 30.41
C PRO A 84 6.35 -11.05 30.90
N PHE A 85 7.46 -10.93 30.15
CA PHE A 85 8.52 -9.96 30.45
C PHE A 85 7.99 -8.53 30.32
N TYR A 86 7.36 -8.18 29.18
CA TYR A 86 6.84 -6.84 28.97
C TYR A 86 5.75 -6.46 29.98
N LEU A 87 4.85 -7.37 30.33
CA LEU A 87 3.86 -7.13 31.38
C LEU A 87 4.51 -6.75 32.71
N TYR A 88 5.54 -7.49 33.12
CA TYR A 88 6.24 -7.20 34.37
C TYR A 88 7.00 -5.88 34.26
N ALA A 89 7.83 -5.72 33.23
CA ALA A 89 8.65 -4.53 33.02
C ALA A 89 7.79 -3.25 32.97
N GLU A 90 6.74 -3.23 32.15
CA GLU A 90 5.82 -2.10 32.03
C GLU A 90 5.07 -1.80 33.33
N SER A 91 4.68 -2.83 34.09
CA SER A 91 4.03 -2.64 35.40
C SER A 91 4.89 -1.89 36.43
N GLN A 92 6.23 -1.95 36.29
CA GLN A 92 7.13 -1.21 37.16
C GLN A 92 7.16 0.30 36.84
N HIS A 93 6.90 0.67 35.58
CA HIS A 93 6.90 2.07 35.11
C HIS A 93 5.61 2.82 35.45
N PHE A 94 4.46 2.13 35.56
CA PHE A 94 3.20 2.73 36.04
C PHE A 94 3.26 3.24 37.49
N ARG A 95 4.38 3.01 38.21
CA ARG A 95 4.60 3.47 39.59
C ARG A 95 5.43 4.77 39.70
N THR A 96 5.96 5.29 38.59
CA THR A 96 6.79 6.51 38.60
C THR A 96 6.09 7.66 37.89
N THR A 97 5.86 8.77 38.59
CA THR A 97 5.03 9.92 38.17
C THR A 97 5.68 10.86 37.14
N THR A 98 6.77 10.47 36.48
CA THR A 98 7.45 11.30 35.48
C THR A 98 7.41 10.62 34.11
N THR A 99 6.83 11.30 33.14
CA THR A 99 6.65 10.90 31.72
C THR A 99 7.97 10.70 30.96
N GLU A 100 9.12 10.94 31.57
CA GLU A 100 10.44 10.91 30.95
C GLU A 100 11.07 9.50 30.88
N ASN A 101 10.49 8.50 31.57
CA ASN A 101 11.02 7.12 31.64
C ASN A 101 10.17 6.07 30.91
N GLU A 102 9.30 6.46 29.97
CA GLU A 102 8.45 5.50 29.24
C GLU A 102 9.21 4.71 28.15
N LEU A 103 10.29 5.27 27.58
CA LEU A 103 11.00 4.70 26.41
C LEU A 103 12.03 3.61 26.74
N CYS A 104 12.42 3.47 28.01
CA CYS A 104 13.55 2.64 28.43
C CYS A 104 13.18 1.71 29.59
N PHE A 105 13.78 0.51 29.58
CA PHE A 105 13.87 -0.37 30.74
C PHE A 105 15.26 -0.21 31.36
N GLY A 106 15.35 0.62 32.39
CA GLY A 106 16.63 1.01 32.98
C GLY A 106 17.47 1.81 31.98
N ASN A 107 18.66 1.30 31.63
CA ASN A 107 19.57 1.95 30.70
C ASN A 107 19.44 1.46 29.25
N MET A 108 18.48 0.57 28.95
CA MET A 108 18.24 0.05 27.60
C MET A 108 16.89 0.53 27.09
N THR A 109 16.82 0.92 25.82
CA THR A 109 15.53 1.20 25.19
C THR A 109 14.70 -0.08 25.09
N ARG A 110 13.38 0.09 24.95
CA ARG A 110 12.44 -1.02 24.75
C ARG A 110 12.66 -1.73 23.42
N LEU A 111 13.03 -0.98 22.37
CA LEU A 111 13.39 -1.53 21.07
C LEU A 111 14.68 -2.36 21.16
N LYS A 112 15.77 -1.81 21.73
CA LYS A 112 17.00 -2.59 21.92
C LYS A 112 16.77 -3.86 22.73
N THR A 113 15.93 -3.81 23.75
CA THR A 113 15.55 -4.99 24.55
C THR A 113 14.87 -6.06 23.69
N MET A 114 13.94 -5.65 22.79
CA MET A 114 13.30 -6.55 21.83
C MET A 114 14.31 -7.15 20.84
N LEU A 115 15.16 -6.30 20.25
CA LEU A 115 16.15 -6.71 19.25
C LEU A 115 17.19 -7.68 19.83
N ASN A 116 17.65 -7.44 21.07
CA ASN A 116 18.54 -8.36 21.77
C ASN A 116 17.88 -9.72 22.02
N TRP A 117 16.62 -9.74 22.48
CA TRP A 117 15.85 -10.98 22.65
C TRP A 117 15.75 -11.77 21.33
N ILE A 118 15.46 -11.07 20.23
CA ILE A 118 15.40 -11.69 18.91
C ILE A 118 16.77 -12.24 18.51
N GLN A 119 17.85 -11.48 18.69
CA GLN A 119 19.21 -11.90 18.34
C GLN A 119 19.65 -13.13 19.14
N ASP A 120 19.38 -13.17 20.45
CA ASP A 120 19.71 -14.28 21.34
C ASP A 120 19.01 -15.58 20.90
N PHE A 121 17.77 -15.50 20.43
CA PHE A 121 17.06 -16.64 19.86
C PHE A 121 17.77 -17.22 18.63
N TYR A 122 18.29 -16.35 17.73
CA TYR A 122 19.03 -16.82 16.56
C TYR A 122 20.39 -17.40 16.92
N ASN A 123 21.10 -16.81 17.88
CA ASN A 123 22.38 -17.27 18.42
C ASN A 123 22.26 -18.63 19.14
N THR A 124 21.18 -18.81 19.90
CA THR A 124 20.96 -20.04 20.72
C THR A 124 20.66 -21.25 19.85
N TYR A 125 19.98 -21.07 18.72
CA TYR A 125 19.49 -22.17 17.88
C TYR A 125 20.05 -22.14 16.45
N PRO A 126 21.37 -22.14 16.21
CA PRO A 126 21.96 -21.90 14.88
C PRO A 126 21.45 -22.88 13.80
N ASN A 127 21.20 -24.13 14.17
CA ASN A 127 20.83 -25.21 13.24
C ASN A 127 19.33 -25.55 13.24
N ARG A 128 18.46 -24.65 13.71
CA ARG A 128 16.99 -24.86 13.71
C ARG A 128 16.31 -23.87 12.78
N LEU A 129 15.22 -24.33 12.15
CA LEU A 129 14.30 -23.44 11.45
C LEU A 129 13.66 -22.49 12.46
N LYS A 130 13.50 -21.22 12.08
CA LYS A 130 13.08 -20.13 12.97
C LYS A 130 12.03 -19.30 12.28
N TRP A 131 11.01 -18.91 13.04
CA TRP A 131 10.07 -17.88 12.64
C TRP A 131 9.96 -16.86 13.77
N THR A 132 9.99 -15.58 13.42
CA THR A 132 10.05 -14.47 14.38
C THR A 132 9.05 -13.40 13.97
N LEU A 133 8.24 -12.97 14.92
CA LEU A 133 7.42 -11.77 14.83
C LEU A 133 7.90 -10.78 15.89
N GLY A 134 8.50 -9.67 15.46
CA GLY A 134 8.82 -8.54 16.34
C GLY A 134 7.91 -7.37 15.97
N PHE A 135 7.20 -6.79 16.94
CA PHE A 135 6.32 -5.65 16.72
C PHE A 135 6.54 -4.59 17.78
N HIS A 136 7.17 -3.47 17.39
CA HIS A 136 7.46 -2.36 18.27
C HIS A 136 6.52 -1.19 17.96
N ALA A 137 5.62 -0.89 18.89
CA ALA A 137 4.55 0.10 18.71
C ALA A 137 4.89 1.47 19.32
N GLN A 138 5.69 1.51 20.38
CA GLN A 138 5.88 2.71 21.19
C GLN A 138 6.32 3.96 20.40
N TYR A 139 7.23 3.81 19.42
CA TYR A 139 7.73 4.96 18.66
C TYR A 139 6.77 5.51 17.60
N SER A 140 5.69 4.79 17.25
CA SER A 140 4.81 5.15 16.13
C SER A 140 3.32 5.20 16.47
N HIS A 141 2.90 4.62 17.60
CA HIS A 141 1.47 4.49 17.92
C HIS A 141 0.81 5.81 18.35
N ARG A 142 1.54 6.72 19.00
CA ARG A 142 1.01 8.02 19.44
C ARG A 142 1.11 9.07 18.31
N ASP A 143 0.58 10.28 18.56
CA ASP A 143 0.59 11.40 17.60
C ASP A 143 1.98 12.04 17.38
N THR A 144 3.05 11.24 17.45
CA THR A 144 4.42 11.73 17.31
C THR A 144 5.19 10.87 16.32
N ASN A 145 5.13 11.23 15.04
CA ASN A 145 6.03 10.66 14.01
C ASN A 145 7.52 10.94 14.30
N ASN A 146 7.84 11.88 15.21
CA ASN A 146 9.21 12.26 15.53
C ASN A 146 10.03 11.13 16.18
N LEU A 147 9.39 10.20 16.89
CA LEU A 147 10.10 9.15 17.63
C LEU A 147 10.56 7.99 16.75
N VAL A 148 9.98 7.81 15.55
CA VAL A 148 10.38 6.73 14.63
C VAL A 148 11.87 6.83 14.28
N SER A 149 12.40 8.05 14.18
CA SER A 149 13.83 8.30 13.94
C SER A 149 14.75 7.71 15.01
N TYR A 150 14.27 7.48 16.24
CA TYR A 150 15.06 6.92 17.33
C TYR A 150 15.36 5.44 17.11
N ALA A 151 14.56 4.75 16.29
CA ALA A 151 14.80 3.35 15.93
C ALA A 151 15.98 3.16 14.96
N ASP A 152 16.37 4.20 14.21
CA ASP A 152 17.23 4.06 13.03
C ASP A 152 18.59 3.41 13.36
N GLN A 153 19.29 3.97 14.35
CA GLN A 153 20.61 3.47 14.77
C GLN A 153 20.52 2.05 15.36
N GLU A 154 19.56 1.78 16.24
CA GLU A 154 19.43 0.47 16.89
C GLU A 154 19.02 -0.63 15.90
N LEU A 155 18.14 -0.31 14.96
CA LEU A 155 17.75 -1.20 13.87
C LEU A 155 18.92 -1.46 12.92
N TYR A 156 19.68 -0.42 12.55
CA TYR A 156 20.88 -0.57 11.74
C TYR A 156 21.89 -1.53 12.41
N GLU A 157 22.20 -1.32 13.68
CA GLU A 157 23.13 -2.18 14.43
C GLU A 157 22.66 -3.63 14.49
N PHE A 158 21.38 -3.85 14.78
CA PHE A 158 20.81 -5.19 14.79
C PHE A 158 20.91 -5.85 13.42
N LEU A 159 20.52 -5.17 12.35
CA LEU A 159 20.58 -5.71 10.98
C LEU A 159 22.02 -5.97 10.54
N TYR A 160 22.96 -5.07 10.89
CA TYR A 160 24.38 -5.23 10.62
C TYR A 160 24.93 -6.47 11.31
N GLU A 161 24.68 -6.65 12.61
CA GLU A 161 25.15 -7.82 13.35
C GLU A 161 24.48 -9.12 12.87
N MET A 162 23.18 -9.11 12.59
CA MET A 162 22.47 -10.27 12.01
C MET A 162 23.02 -10.67 10.63
N ASN A 163 23.45 -9.69 9.82
CA ASN A 163 24.10 -9.96 8.53
C ASN A 163 25.54 -10.48 8.72
N LYS A 164 26.34 -9.79 9.54
CA LYS A 164 27.75 -10.10 9.81
C LYS A 164 27.95 -11.49 10.42
N THR A 165 27.02 -11.93 11.27
CA THR A 165 27.04 -13.25 11.91
C THR A 165 26.42 -14.36 11.05
N GLY A 166 25.97 -14.05 9.82
CA GLY A 166 25.42 -15.03 8.87
C GLY A 166 23.96 -15.43 9.13
N HIS A 167 23.28 -14.87 10.13
CA HIS A 167 21.88 -15.19 10.43
C HIS A 167 20.93 -14.81 9.28
N LEU A 168 21.32 -13.87 8.43
CA LEU A 168 20.54 -13.47 7.25
C LEU A 168 20.87 -14.28 5.97
N ASP A 169 21.83 -15.21 6.00
CA ASP A 169 22.25 -15.98 4.81
C ASP A 169 21.23 -17.02 4.35
N ASN A 170 20.29 -17.39 5.23
CA ASN A 170 19.21 -18.33 4.95
C ASN A 170 17.85 -17.83 5.47
N THR A 171 17.73 -16.52 5.72
CA THR A 171 16.51 -15.90 6.26
C THR A 171 15.89 -14.94 5.25
N MET A 172 14.59 -15.10 5.00
CA MET A 172 13.78 -14.03 4.42
C MET A 172 13.42 -13.05 5.53
N LEU A 173 13.84 -11.80 5.39
CA LEU A 173 13.57 -10.74 6.35
C LEU A 173 12.53 -9.78 5.78
N ILE A 174 11.44 -9.53 6.51
CA ILE A 174 10.45 -8.51 6.21
C ILE A 174 10.57 -7.40 7.26
N ILE A 175 10.74 -6.16 6.82
CA ILE A 175 10.63 -4.96 7.66
C ILE A 175 9.47 -4.14 7.13
N MET A 176 8.46 -3.92 7.96
CA MET A 176 7.21 -3.29 7.52
C MET A 176 6.50 -2.56 8.66
N SER A 177 5.59 -1.66 8.28
CA SER A 177 4.54 -1.14 9.15
C SER A 177 3.23 -1.90 8.90
N ASP A 178 2.33 -1.89 9.87
CA ASP A 178 0.99 -2.47 9.76
C ASP A 178 0.00 -1.52 9.06
N HIS A 179 0.13 -0.22 9.34
CA HIS A 179 -0.57 0.90 8.70
C HIS A 179 0.29 2.18 8.72
N GLY A 180 -0.17 3.25 8.06
CA GLY A 180 0.39 4.60 8.22
C GLY A 180 -0.17 5.33 9.46
N GLN A 181 0.07 6.63 9.59
CA GLN A 181 -0.33 7.37 10.80
C GLN A 181 -1.87 7.49 10.90
N ARG A 182 -2.42 7.08 12.06
CA ARG A 182 -3.87 7.01 12.31
C ARG A 182 -4.40 8.13 13.21
N TYR A 183 -3.56 8.76 14.03
CA TYR A 183 -4.04 9.67 15.08
C TYR A 183 -3.66 11.14 14.88
N SER A 184 -2.93 11.46 13.80
CA SER A 184 -2.56 12.83 13.48
C SER A 184 -3.61 13.56 12.65
N GLU A 185 -3.64 14.89 12.73
CA GLU A 185 -4.38 15.76 11.78
C GLU A 185 -4.04 15.43 10.33
N LEU A 186 -2.82 14.96 10.04
CA LEU A 186 -2.42 14.54 8.70
C LEU A 186 -3.39 13.50 8.08
N ARG A 187 -3.99 12.62 8.88
CA ARG A 187 -4.95 11.60 8.43
C ARG A 187 -6.18 12.20 7.74
N SER A 188 -6.59 13.41 8.11
CA SER A 188 -7.77 14.04 7.50
C SER A 188 -7.50 14.54 6.08
N THR A 189 -6.23 14.83 5.75
CA THR A 189 -5.81 15.29 4.42
C THR A 189 -5.92 14.19 3.36
N TYR A 190 -5.96 14.59 2.10
CA TYR A 190 -5.95 13.65 0.98
C TYR A 190 -4.77 12.66 1.04
N GLN A 191 -3.55 13.18 1.28
CA GLN A 191 -2.34 12.37 1.32
C GLN A 191 -2.33 11.45 2.53
N GLY A 192 -2.70 11.93 3.72
CA GLY A 192 -2.71 11.09 4.92
C GLY A 192 -3.72 9.95 4.84
N LYS A 193 -4.90 10.15 4.23
CA LYS A 193 -5.85 9.05 3.98
C LYS A 193 -5.21 7.95 3.11
N LEU A 194 -4.41 8.30 2.11
CA LEU A 194 -3.69 7.33 1.26
C LEU A 194 -2.53 6.67 2.02
N GLU A 195 -1.68 7.45 2.68
CA GLU A 195 -0.51 6.96 3.41
C GLU A 195 -0.90 6.01 4.56
N GLU A 196 -2.01 6.28 5.26
CA GLU A 196 -2.57 5.36 6.25
C GLU A 196 -2.81 3.96 5.67
N ARG A 197 -3.33 3.91 4.45
CA ARG A 197 -3.67 2.68 3.73
C ARG A 197 -2.49 2.05 3.00
N LEU A 198 -1.35 2.72 2.93
CA LEU A 198 -0.18 2.30 2.17
C LEU A 198 1.07 2.18 3.05
N PRO A 199 1.08 1.31 4.08
CA PRO A 199 2.25 1.09 4.89
C PRO A 199 3.47 0.63 4.07
N PHE A 200 4.64 1.07 4.54
CA PHE A 200 5.93 0.61 4.06
C PHE A 200 6.11 -0.89 4.30
N MET A 201 6.69 -1.58 3.32
CA MET A 201 7.13 -2.97 3.44
C MET A 201 8.37 -3.16 2.56
N SER A 202 9.40 -3.77 3.13
CA SER A 202 10.60 -4.22 2.43
C SER A 202 10.87 -5.69 2.72
N ILE A 203 11.42 -6.39 1.72
CA ILE A 203 11.72 -7.82 1.82
C ILE A 203 13.16 -8.04 1.35
N ARG A 204 14.00 -8.62 2.22
CA ARG A 204 15.33 -9.12 1.87
C ARG A 204 15.29 -10.63 1.77
N MET A 205 15.56 -11.14 0.57
CA MET A 205 15.77 -12.57 0.35
C MET A 205 17.25 -12.93 0.57
N PRO A 206 17.54 -14.19 0.96
CA PRO A 206 18.92 -14.69 1.00
C PRO A 206 19.66 -14.49 -0.32
N SER A 207 20.98 -14.24 -0.24
CA SER A 207 21.82 -13.93 -1.41
C SER A 207 21.73 -14.98 -2.52
N LYS A 208 21.61 -16.26 -2.16
CA LYS A 208 21.43 -17.38 -3.11
C LYS A 208 20.18 -17.28 -3.98
N PHE A 209 19.17 -16.51 -3.59
CA PHE A 209 17.92 -16.31 -4.35
C PHE A 209 17.93 -15.08 -5.26
N GLN A 210 18.98 -14.25 -5.26
CA GLN A 210 18.95 -12.95 -5.95
C GLN A 210 18.71 -13.04 -7.47
N GLN A 211 19.06 -14.17 -8.09
CA GLN A 211 18.82 -14.46 -9.52
C GLN A 211 17.63 -15.40 -9.76
N SER A 212 16.86 -15.73 -8.72
CA SER A 212 15.70 -16.61 -8.83
C SER A 212 14.49 -15.89 -9.42
N THR A 213 13.58 -16.68 -10.01
CA THR A 213 12.25 -16.23 -10.44
C THR A 213 11.45 -15.64 -9.28
N TYR A 214 11.65 -16.11 -8.06
CA TYR A 214 11.01 -15.57 -6.86
C TYR A 214 11.38 -14.10 -6.60
N VAL A 215 12.68 -13.76 -6.64
CA VAL A 215 13.13 -12.36 -6.47
C VAL A 215 12.72 -11.48 -7.65
N HIS A 216 12.71 -12.03 -8.86
CA HIS A 216 12.17 -11.34 -10.03
C HIS A 216 10.69 -10.97 -9.83
N ASN A 217 9.88 -11.93 -9.38
CA ASN A 217 8.46 -11.72 -9.11
C ASN A 217 8.23 -10.74 -7.97
N LEU A 218 9.02 -10.79 -6.89
CA LEU A 218 8.98 -9.81 -5.80
C LEU A 218 9.20 -8.38 -6.31
N ARG A 219 10.18 -8.16 -7.19
CA ARG A 219 10.45 -6.84 -7.79
C ARG A 219 9.31 -6.37 -8.71
N LEU A 220 8.66 -7.27 -9.43
CA LEU A 220 7.49 -6.89 -10.22
C LEU A 220 6.29 -6.59 -9.34
N ASN A 221 6.10 -7.36 -8.27
CA ASN A 221 5.00 -7.20 -7.33
C ASN A 221 5.12 -5.95 -6.45
N SER A 222 6.31 -5.36 -6.29
CA SER A 222 6.45 -4.07 -5.59
C SER A 222 5.73 -2.92 -6.31
N HIS A 223 5.37 -3.11 -7.58
CA HIS A 223 4.56 -2.19 -8.37
C HIS A 223 3.11 -2.66 -8.56
N ARG A 224 2.63 -3.61 -7.73
CA ARG A 224 1.29 -4.20 -7.82
C ARG A 224 0.56 -4.12 -6.49
N LEU A 225 -0.77 -4.22 -6.54
CA LEU A 225 -1.62 -4.24 -5.36
C LEU A 225 -1.33 -5.51 -4.54
N THR A 226 -0.71 -5.33 -3.38
CA THR A 226 -0.36 -6.37 -2.39
C THR A 226 -1.11 -6.12 -1.09
N THR A 227 -1.43 -7.18 -0.34
CA THR A 227 -2.15 -7.10 0.94
C THR A 227 -1.52 -8.02 1.99
N PRO A 228 -1.87 -7.88 3.28
CA PRO A 228 -1.45 -8.83 4.31
C PRO A 228 -1.81 -10.29 3.99
N PHE A 229 -2.90 -10.54 3.24
CA PHE A 229 -3.25 -11.90 2.81
C PHE A 229 -2.20 -12.52 1.87
N ASP A 230 -1.51 -11.72 1.08
CA ASP A 230 -0.45 -12.20 0.19
C ASP A 230 0.80 -12.62 0.99
N ILE A 231 1.09 -11.94 2.10
CA ILE A 231 2.14 -12.36 3.05
C ILE A 231 1.77 -13.71 3.67
N HIS A 232 0.52 -13.87 4.10
CA HIS A 232 0.02 -15.15 4.62
C HIS A 232 0.19 -16.30 3.63
N GLU A 233 -0.20 -16.07 2.37
CA GLU A 233 -0.04 -17.05 1.28
C GLU A 233 1.44 -17.35 1.01
N THR A 234 2.31 -16.35 1.16
CA THR A 234 3.77 -16.52 1.03
C THR A 234 4.33 -17.43 2.11
N PHE A 235 3.84 -17.37 3.35
CA PHE A 235 4.26 -18.31 4.40
C PHE A 235 3.91 -19.76 4.05
N PHE A 236 2.75 -20.01 3.43
CA PHE A 236 2.41 -21.34 2.96
C PHE A 236 3.29 -21.80 1.79
N HIS A 237 3.60 -20.90 0.85
CA HIS A 237 4.56 -21.21 -0.20
C HIS A 237 5.96 -21.48 0.36
N MET A 238 6.37 -20.86 1.47
CA MET A 238 7.63 -21.21 2.13
C MET A 238 7.61 -22.60 2.79
N LEU A 239 6.46 -23.03 3.31
CA LEU A 239 6.28 -24.37 3.88
C LEU A 239 6.31 -25.47 2.80
N ASP A 240 5.83 -25.15 1.60
CA ASP A 240 5.85 -26.01 0.41
C ASP A 240 6.61 -25.31 -0.72
N PHE A 241 7.92 -25.16 -0.53
CA PHE A 241 8.77 -24.33 -1.38
C PHE A 241 9.05 -25.01 -2.73
N ASN A 242 8.18 -24.79 -3.71
CA ASN A 242 8.28 -25.35 -5.05
C ASN A 242 7.80 -24.37 -6.14
N GLU A 243 8.37 -24.45 -7.34
CA GLU A 243 8.02 -23.52 -8.45
C GLU A 243 6.57 -23.65 -8.94
N ASN A 244 5.93 -24.81 -8.71
CA ASN A 244 4.58 -25.12 -9.13
C ASN A 244 3.51 -24.81 -8.06
N TYR A 245 3.89 -24.08 -6.99
CA TYR A 245 2.98 -23.72 -5.92
C TYR A 245 1.76 -23.01 -6.49
N LYS A 246 0.58 -23.31 -5.96
CA LYS A 246 -0.66 -22.63 -6.35
C LYS A 246 -1.27 -22.00 -5.12
N SER A 247 -1.46 -20.68 -5.21
CA SER A 247 -2.12 -19.93 -4.14
C SER A 247 -3.50 -20.51 -3.89
N LYS A 248 -3.83 -20.70 -2.60
CA LYS A 248 -4.99 -21.50 -2.18
C LYS A 248 -6.32 -20.76 -2.33
N THR A 249 -6.28 -19.45 -2.43
CA THR A 249 -7.47 -18.62 -2.54
C THR A 249 -7.37 -17.69 -3.74
N ASN A 250 -8.52 -17.24 -4.25
CA ASN A 250 -8.56 -16.26 -5.34
C ASN A 250 -8.25 -14.82 -4.86
N ARG A 251 -8.31 -14.57 -3.54
CA ARG A 251 -8.09 -13.24 -2.96
C ARG A 251 -6.63 -12.96 -2.62
N SER A 252 -5.80 -13.99 -2.50
CA SER A 252 -4.40 -13.90 -2.08
C SER A 252 -3.50 -14.61 -3.05
N TYR A 253 -2.32 -14.05 -3.26
CA TYR A 253 -1.27 -14.64 -4.06
C TYR A 253 0.00 -14.68 -3.23
N SER A 254 0.77 -15.77 -3.31
CA SER A 254 2.12 -15.74 -2.79
C SER A 254 2.92 -14.64 -3.51
N LEU A 255 3.65 -13.84 -2.76
CA LEU A 255 4.50 -12.76 -3.27
C LEU A 255 5.63 -13.27 -4.17
N PHE A 256 5.91 -14.58 -4.13
CA PHE A 256 6.85 -15.27 -5.02
C PHE A 256 6.25 -15.60 -6.39
N GLN A 257 4.95 -15.38 -6.59
CA GLN A 257 4.24 -15.54 -7.87
C GLN A 257 3.85 -14.17 -8.43
N LEU A 258 3.65 -14.06 -9.74
CA LEU A 258 3.17 -12.82 -10.33
C LEU A 258 1.72 -12.52 -9.92
N ILE A 259 1.51 -11.42 -9.20
CA ILE A 259 0.18 -10.91 -8.89
C ILE A 259 -0.41 -10.27 -10.15
N PRO A 260 -1.68 -10.47 -10.52
CA PRO A 260 -2.24 -9.85 -11.73
C PRO A 260 -2.14 -8.31 -11.70
N THR A 261 -1.73 -7.69 -12.81
CA THR A 261 -1.62 -6.22 -12.93
C THR A 261 -2.98 -5.52 -12.93
N ASN A 262 -4.04 -6.26 -13.23
CA ASN A 262 -5.43 -5.81 -13.22
C ASN A 262 -6.20 -6.22 -11.95
N ARG A 263 -5.52 -6.73 -10.91
CA ARG A 263 -6.15 -7.08 -9.63
C ARG A 263 -6.78 -5.83 -9.02
N THR A 264 -8.07 -5.90 -8.73
CA THR A 264 -8.82 -4.82 -8.07
C THR A 264 -8.82 -4.99 -6.55
N CYS A 265 -9.18 -3.94 -5.81
CA CYS A 265 -9.41 -4.03 -4.37
C CYS A 265 -10.48 -5.08 -4.01
N ARG A 266 -11.52 -5.21 -4.85
CA ARG A 266 -12.56 -6.23 -4.68
C ARG A 266 -12.01 -7.64 -4.81
N ASP A 267 -11.17 -7.90 -5.81
CA ASP A 267 -10.50 -9.20 -5.98
C ASP A 267 -9.61 -9.52 -4.77
N ALA A 268 -8.95 -8.49 -4.21
CA ALA A 268 -8.09 -8.61 -3.04
C ALA A 268 -8.85 -8.72 -1.70
N GLY A 269 -10.19 -8.59 -1.70
CA GLY A 269 -11.00 -8.59 -0.49
C GLY A 269 -10.84 -7.33 0.38
N ILE A 270 -10.50 -6.19 -0.22
CA ILE A 270 -10.40 -4.90 0.45
C ILE A 270 -11.74 -4.16 0.31
N GLU A 271 -12.30 -3.69 1.42
CA GLU A 271 -13.50 -2.84 1.39
C GLU A 271 -13.19 -1.48 0.74
N SER A 272 -14.18 -0.87 0.07
CA SER A 272 -13.99 0.35 -0.73
C SER A 272 -13.30 1.47 0.03
N HIS A 273 -13.67 1.69 1.30
CA HIS A 273 -13.09 2.73 2.13
C HIS A 273 -11.67 2.45 2.62
N TRP A 274 -11.16 1.23 2.49
CA TRP A 274 -9.76 0.85 2.72
C TRP A 274 -8.94 0.78 1.42
N CYS A 275 -9.58 0.86 0.26
CA CYS A 275 -8.91 0.79 -1.04
C CYS A 275 -8.11 2.07 -1.32
N ALA A 276 -6.80 1.95 -1.56
CA ALA A 276 -5.95 3.06 -1.98
C ALA A 276 -5.79 3.14 -3.51
N CYS A 277 -6.42 2.25 -4.28
CA CYS A 277 -6.42 2.36 -5.74
C CYS A 277 -7.22 3.60 -6.17
N LEU A 278 -6.69 4.32 -7.16
CA LEU A 278 -7.37 5.45 -7.78
C LEU A 278 -8.29 4.98 -8.92
N GLN A 279 -9.32 5.76 -9.17
CA GLN A 279 -10.32 5.56 -10.21
C GLN A 279 -10.55 6.84 -11.00
N TRP A 280 -10.88 6.69 -12.28
CA TRP A 280 -11.28 7.80 -13.14
C TRP A 280 -12.72 8.21 -12.81
N LYS A 281 -12.91 9.42 -12.29
CA LYS A 281 -14.23 10.03 -12.06
C LYS A 281 -14.51 11.06 -13.15
N GLN A 282 -15.64 10.90 -13.85
CA GLN A 282 -16.07 11.87 -14.86
C GLN A 282 -16.45 13.20 -14.17
N ILE A 283 -15.91 14.31 -14.67
CA ILE A 283 -16.32 15.65 -14.28
C ILE A 283 -17.48 16.04 -15.20
N LYS A 284 -18.72 16.00 -14.69
CA LYS A 284 -19.93 16.26 -15.49
C LYS A 284 -19.96 17.70 -16.00
N ASP A 285 -19.74 18.66 -15.11
CA ASP A 285 -19.76 20.10 -15.40
C ASP A 285 -18.34 20.62 -15.67
N PHE A 286 -17.59 19.91 -16.53
CA PHE A 286 -16.17 20.23 -16.80
C PHE A 286 -15.97 21.63 -17.40
N GLN A 287 -17.03 22.26 -17.91
CA GLN A 287 -16.99 23.64 -18.40
C GLN A 287 -16.73 24.64 -17.27
N GLU A 288 -17.05 24.29 -16.02
CA GLU A 288 -16.78 25.10 -14.83
C GLU A 288 -15.36 24.88 -14.27
N LEU A 289 -14.63 23.88 -14.77
CA LEU A 289 -13.27 23.62 -14.33
C LEU A 289 -12.35 24.77 -14.80
N PRO A 290 -11.68 25.51 -13.89
CA PRO A 290 -10.91 26.71 -14.28
C PRO A 290 -9.80 26.45 -15.30
N LEU A 291 -9.23 25.24 -15.30
CA LEU A 291 -8.12 24.83 -16.16
C LEU A 291 -8.58 24.26 -17.51
N ILE A 292 -9.88 24.13 -17.78
CA ILE A 292 -10.37 23.37 -18.94
C ILE A 292 -9.85 23.88 -20.28
N ASN A 293 -9.83 25.20 -20.47
CA ASN A 293 -9.35 25.83 -21.69
C ASN A 293 -7.84 25.66 -21.85
N GLU A 294 -7.09 25.78 -20.75
CA GLU A 294 -5.65 25.57 -20.73
C GLU A 294 -5.29 24.12 -21.06
N ILE A 295 -5.98 23.15 -20.45
CA ILE A 295 -5.84 21.72 -20.74
C ILE A 295 -6.06 21.46 -22.24
N GLY A 296 -7.15 21.98 -22.81
CA GLY A 296 -7.42 21.85 -24.24
C GLY A 296 -6.29 22.42 -25.10
N GLN A 297 -5.81 23.62 -24.78
CA GLN A 297 -4.74 24.27 -25.53
C GLN A 297 -3.39 23.54 -25.41
N VAL A 298 -3.05 23.05 -24.21
CA VAL A 298 -1.83 22.27 -23.97
C VAL A 298 -1.83 21.00 -24.82
N VAL A 299 -2.97 20.29 -24.90
CA VAL A 299 -3.06 19.10 -25.75
C VAL A 299 -2.94 19.45 -27.24
N ILE A 300 -3.58 20.52 -27.70
CA ILE A 300 -3.43 20.96 -29.10
C ILE A 300 -1.99 21.38 -29.41
N ASN A 301 -1.32 22.08 -28.51
CA ASN A 301 0.09 22.44 -28.67
C ASN A 301 0.94 21.19 -28.76
N TYR A 302 0.74 20.23 -27.84
CA TYR A 302 1.44 18.95 -27.86
C TYR A 302 1.24 18.17 -29.17
N LEU A 303 0.00 18.10 -29.69
CA LEU A 303 -0.27 17.45 -30.97
C LEU A 303 0.45 18.14 -32.13
N ASN A 304 0.47 19.48 -32.15
CA ASN A 304 1.16 20.24 -33.18
C ASN A 304 2.69 20.15 -33.05
N ASP A 305 3.22 20.09 -31.83
CA ASP A 305 4.65 19.88 -31.57
C ASP A 305 5.11 18.51 -32.11
N LEU A 306 4.28 17.47 -31.93
CA LEU A 306 4.52 16.16 -32.55
C LEU A 306 4.49 16.24 -34.08
N LEU A 307 3.69 17.13 -34.67
CA LEU A 307 3.59 17.35 -36.11
C LEU A 307 4.64 18.31 -36.67
N SER A 308 5.41 19.02 -35.85
CA SER A 308 6.42 20.01 -36.29
C SER A 308 7.39 19.45 -37.34
N VAL A 309 7.75 18.16 -37.22
CA VAL A 309 8.63 17.46 -38.17
C VAL A 309 8.01 17.19 -39.55
N VAL A 310 6.72 17.45 -39.73
CA VAL A 310 5.93 17.28 -40.96
C VAL A 310 4.95 18.46 -41.15
N GLU A 311 5.34 19.64 -40.68
CA GLU A 311 4.48 20.82 -40.68
C GLU A 311 4.17 21.33 -42.10
N GLU A 312 4.99 20.98 -43.10
CA GLU A 312 4.75 21.33 -44.50
C GLU A 312 3.57 20.54 -45.08
N GLU A 313 3.45 19.27 -44.73
CA GLU A 313 2.43 18.35 -45.24
C GLU A 313 1.14 18.35 -44.43
N CYS A 314 1.26 18.39 -43.10
CA CYS A 314 0.13 18.31 -42.19
C CYS A 314 -0.39 19.70 -41.83
N ALA A 315 -1.71 19.87 -41.85
CA ALA A 315 -2.37 21.07 -41.37
C ALA A 315 -2.18 21.21 -39.87
N ARG A 316 -2.03 22.46 -39.41
CA ARG A 316 -2.05 22.79 -37.98
C ARG A 316 -3.42 22.42 -37.41
N LEU A 317 -3.41 21.69 -36.30
CA LEU A 317 -4.63 21.30 -35.60
C LEU A 317 -5.08 22.40 -34.65
N GLU A 318 -6.39 22.60 -34.56
CA GLU A 318 -7.07 23.53 -33.66
C GLU A 318 -8.09 22.75 -32.81
N LEU A 319 -8.34 23.22 -31.59
CA LEU A 319 -9.38 22.67 -30.74
C LEU A 319 -10.75 22.98 -31.35
N PHE A 320 -11.56 21.95 -31.62
CA PHE A 320 -12.95 22.14 -31.98
C PHE A 320 -13.86 22.09 -30.76
N LYS A 321 -13.78 20.99 -29.98
CA LYS A 321 -14.53 20.85 -28.74
C LYS A 321 -13.93 19.81 -27.82
N ILE A 322 -14.16 19.95 -26.53
CA ILE A 322 -13.92 18.93 -25.52
C ILE A 322 -15.24 18.19 -25.28
N HIS A 323 -15.21 16.87 -25.27
CA HIS A 323 -16.39 16.01 -25.07
C HIS A 323 -16.49 15.55 -23.63
N ASP A 324 -15.38 15.03 -23.09
CA ASP A 324 -15.36 14.41 -21.77
C ASP A 324 -14.05 14.73 -21.04
N VAL A 325 -14.15 14.85 -19.72
CA VAL A 325 -13.02 15.02 -18.82
C VAL A 325 -13.21 14.11 -17.62
N TYR A 326 -12.16 13.38 -17.29
CA TYR A 326 -12.07 12.53 -16.10
C TYR A 326 -10.90 12.99 -15.25
N GLU A 327 -11.05 12.96 -13.93
CA GLU A 327 -9.97 13.15 -12.96
C GLU A 327 -9.69 11.82 -12.27
N LEU A 328 -8.40 11.49 -12.09
CA LEU A 328 -7.99 10.30 -11.36
C LEU A 328 -7.98 10.60 -9.86
N ILE A 329 -8.92 10.02 -9.11
CA ILE A 329 -9.10 10.28 -7.68
C ILE A 329 -9.29 8.96 -6.90
N PRO A 330 -9.18 8.95 -5.56
CA PRO A 330 -9.44 7.76 -4.74
C PRO A 330 -10.91 7.34 -4.77
N ASP A 331 -11.19 6.20 -4.15
CA ASP A 331 -12.57 5.76 -3.93
C ASP A 331 -13.35 6.81 -3.12
N GLU A 332 -14.58 7.11 -3.54
CA GLU A 332 -15.41 8.12 -2.86
C GLU A 332 -15.73 7.70 -1.41
N MET A 333 -15.88 6.40 -1.16
CA MET A 333 -16.08 5.87 0.19
C MET A 333 -14.83 6.03 1.05
N MET A 334 -13.64 5.99 0.44
CA MET A 334 -12.38 6.25 1.14
C MET A 334 -12.26 7.72 1.52
N LEU A 335 -12.65 8.64 0.63
CA LEU A 335 -12.70 10.07 0.94
C LEU A 335 -13.75 10.39 2.01
N LYS A 336 -14.92 9.73 1.96
CA LYS A 336 -16.02 9.89 2.94
C LYS A 336 -15.73 9.32 4.32
N PHE A 337 -14.82 8.35 4.40
CA PHE A 337 -14.47 7.71 5.66
C PHE A 337 -13.75 8.70 6.56
N SER A 338 -14.28 8.88 7.78
CA SER A 338 -13.69 9.75 8.78
C SER A 338 -12.95 8.91 9.83
N VAL A 339 -13.70 8.08 10.57
CA VAL A 339 -13.20 7.21 11.65
C VAL A 339 -14.04 5.95 11.74
N SER A 340 -13.62 4.99 12.55
CA SER A 340 -14.51 3.90 12.97
C SER A 340 -15.53 4.39 13.99
N LYS A 341 -16.80 3.98 13.82
CA LYS A 341 -17.93 4.36 14.68
C LYS A 341 -17.94 3.59 16.01
N ASP A 342 -17.48 2.35 15.98
CA ASP A 342 -17.49 1.44 17.12
C ASP A 342 -16.12 1.35 17.79
N LYS A 343 -16.10 1.02 19.08
CA LYS A 343 -14.88 0.81 19.87
C LYS A 343 -13.99 -0.32 19.34
N ASP A 344 -14.56 -1.23 18.54
CA ASP A 344 -13.88 -2.40 18.00
C ASP A 344 -13.38 -2.18 16.58
N ASN A 345 -13.49 -0.96 16.04
CA ASN A 345 -13.00 -0.57 14.72
C ASN A 345 -13.48 -1.43 13.54
N ARG A 346 -14.73 -1.90 13.56
CA ARG A 346 -15.33 -2.74 12.49
C ARG A 346 -16.40 -2.03 11.67
N VAL A 347 -16.96 -0.94 12.19
CA VAL A 347 -18.07 -0.22 11.57
C VAL A 347 -17.58 1.15 11.12
N PRO A 348 -17.50 1.41 9.81
CA PRO A 348 -17.04 2.71 9.33
C PRO A 348 -18.06 3.82 9.61
N LEU A 349 -17.56 5.03 9.88
CA LEU A 349 -18.34 6.25 9.93
C LEU A 349 -18.02 7.12 8.70
N PHE A 350 -19.05 7.37 7.89
CA PHE A 350 -18.97 8.22 6.70
C PHE A 350 -19.62 9.57 6.99
N ASN A 351 -18.82 10.53 7.47
CA ASN A 351 -19.32 11.84 7.89
C ASN A 351 -18.79 13.01 7.07
N GLU A 352 -17.81 12.80 6.18
CA GLU A 352 -17.30 13.89 5.36
C GLU A 352 -18.35 14.35 4.35
N THR A 353 -18.56 15.66 4.27
CA THR A 353 -19.51 16.27 3.34
C THR A 353 -18.90 16.40 1.95
N GLU A 354 -19.74 16.58 0.93
CA GLU A 354 -19.27 16.84 -0.44
C GLU A 354 -18.37 18.08 -0.52
N ASP A 355 -18.61 19.10 0.30
CA ASP A 355 -17.78 20.31 0.33
C ASP A 355 -16.40 20.02 0.89
N VAL A 356 -16.30 19.22 1.97
CA VAL A 356 -15.00 18.79 2.50
C VAL A 356 -14.24 17.96 1.47
N ILE A 357 -14.90 17.04 0.78
CA ILE A 357 -14.28 16.23 -0.27
C ILE A 357 -13.73 17.11 -1.40
N LYS A 358 -14.50 18.13 -1.82
CA LYS A 358 -14.04 19.09 -2.83
C LYS A 358 -12.78 19.84 -2.37
N GLU A 359 -12.71 20.26 -1.11
CA GLU A 359 -11.51 20.89 -0.55
C GLU A 359 -10.32 19.91 -0.51
N LEU A 360 -10.51 18.67 -0.07
CA LEU A 360 -9.46 17.64 -0.09
C LEU A 360 -8.90 17.39 -1.49
N LEU A 361 -9.76 17.38 -2.51
CA LEU A 361 -9.34 17.23 -3.91
C LEU A 361 -8.58 18.47 -4.41
N LYS A 362 -8.77 19.66 -3.83
CA LYS A 362 -8.00 20.87 -4.17
C LYS A 362 -6.58 20.85 -3.59
N GLU A 363 -6.37 20.21 -2.44
CA GLU A 363 -5.06 20.09 -1.78
C GLU A 363 -4.03 19.29 -2.60
N GLN A 364 -4.46 18.50 -3.58
CA GLN A 364 -3.57 17.70 -4.40
C GLN A 364 -2.62 18.57 -5.23
N GLU A 365 -1.32 18.43 -4.97
CA GLU A 365 -0.28 19.07 -5.77
C GLU A 365 -0.22 18.51 -7.20
N LEU A 366 -0.40 17.19 -7.35
CA LEU A 366 -0.32 16.50 -8.62
C LEU A 366 -1.67 15.85 -8.95
N LYS A 367 -2.28 16.29 -10.04
CA LYS A 367 -3.55 15.79 -10.55
C LYS A 367 -3.36 15.12 -11.89
N TYR A 368 -4.13 14.09 -12.16
CA TYR A 368 -4.16 13.46 -13.48
C TYR A 368 -5.53 13.60 -14.10
N TYR A 369 -5.56 14.07 -15.33
CA TYR A 369 -6.78 14.17 -16.12
C TYR A 369 -6.70 13.22 -17.31
N GLN A 370 -7.86 12.73 -17.73
CA GLN A 370 -8.04 12.11 -19.04
C GLN A 370 -9.10 12.90 -19.78
N ILE A 371 -8.74 13.40 -20.96
CA ILE A 371 -9.63 14.23 -21.77
C ILE A 371 -9.93 13.55 -23.10
N GLN A 372 -11.17 13.68 -23.54
CA GLN A 372 -11.55 13.39 -24.92
C GLN A 372 -11.87 14.70 -25.63
N LEU A 373 -11.13 15.02 -26.69
CA LEU A 373 -11.32 16.24 -27.47
C LEU A 373 -11.40 15.94 -28.97
N GLU A 374 -11.93 16.91 -29.70
CA GLU A 374 -12.05 16.88 -31.14
C GLU A 374 -11.28 18.04 -31.75
N THR A 375 -10.56 17.78 -32.84
CA THR A 375 -9.75 18.78 -33.55
C THR A 375 -10.33 19.14 -34.91
N ARG A 376 -9.93 20.30 -35.42
CA ARG A 376 -10.07 20.69 -36.82
C ARG A 376 -8.70 21.05 -37.41
N PRO A 377 -8.48 20.84 -38.72
CA PRO A 377 -9.36 20.13 -39.65
C PRO A 377 -9.39 18.61 -39.39
N GLY A 378 -10.37 17.93 -40.01
CA GLY A 378 -10.44 16.46 -40.01
C GLY A 378 -11.22 15.78 -38.88
N ASN A 379 -11.88 16.56 -38.00
CA ASN A 379 -12.75 16.08 -36.92
C ASN A 379 -12.10 14.95 -36.10
N GLY A 380 -10.84 15.15 -35.76
CA GLY A 380 -10.05 14.11 -35.11
C GLY A 380 -10.37 14.01 -33.64
N LYS A 381 -10.85 12.85 -33.19
CA LYS A 381 -11.16 12.60 -31.79
C LYS A 381 -9.97 11.94 -31.12
N PHE A 382 -9.45 12.58 -30.09
CA PHE A 382 -8.30 12.12 -29.32
C PHE A 382 -8.68 11.93 -27.87
N GLU A 383 -8.15 10.86 -27.27
CA GLU A 383 -8.14 10.65 -25.83
C GLU A 383 -6.71 10.83 -25.33
N VAL A 384 -6.53 11.68 -24.31
CA VAL A 384 -5.21 12.03 -23.78
C VAL A 384 -5.23 12.01 -22.27
N THR A 385 -4.30 11.29 -21.66
CA THR A 385 -4.01 11.40 -20.23
C THR A 385 -2.86 12.37 -20.00
N LEU A 386 -3.04 13.31 -19.08
CA LEU A 386 -2.06 14.34 -18.73
C LEU A 386 -1.97 14.54 -17.22
N GLY A 387 -0.75 14.81 -16.73
CA GLY A 387 -0.51 15.25 -15.37
C GLY A 387 -0.53 16.78 -15.28
N TYR A 388 -1.02 17.33 -14.17
CA TYR A 388 -0.98 18.74 -13.85
C TYR A 388 -0.38 18.92 -12.45
N ASN A 389 0.71 19.66 -12.36
CA ASN A 389 1.36 20.03 -11.10
C ASN A 389 0.96 21.46 -10.74
N SER A 390 0.17 21.63 -9.68
CA SER A 390 -0.36 22.93 -9.26
C SER A 390 0.69 23.85 -8.67
N LYS A 391 1.79 23.31 -8.12
CA LYS A 391 2.88 24.09 -7.49
C LYS A 391 3.69 24.90 -8.49
N ASN A 392 3.93 24.34 -9.67
CA ASN A 392 4.68 25.01 -10.74
C ASN A 392 3.83 25.31 -11.98
N GLN A 393 2.52 25.00 -11.92
CA GLN A 393 1.55 25.19 -13.00
C GLN A 393 2.00 24.53 -14.31
N LYS A 394 2.60 23.33 -14.23
CA LYS A 394 3.06 22.59 -15.41
C LYS A 394 2.17 21.40 -15.72
N PHE A 395 1.98 21.21 -17.01
CA PHE A 395 1.37 20.00 -17.56
C PHE A 395 2.45 19.06 -18.11
N ASP A 396 2.21 17.77 -17.97
CA ASP A 396 3.04 16.72 -18.53
C ASP A 396 2.19 15.75 -19.36
N ILE A 397 2.66 15.46 -20.58
CA ILE A 397 1.98 14.57 -21.52
C ILE A 397 3.01 13.64 -22.15
N GLU A 398 2.81 12.34 -21.95
CA GLU A 398 3.60 11.32 -22.64
C GLU A 398 2.89 10.80 -23.89
N LYS A 399 3.67 10.55 -24.95
CA LYS A 399 3.12 10.05 -26.23
C LYS A 399 2.37 8.72 -26.08
N LYS A 400 2.79 7.86 -25.14
CA LYS A 400 2.16 6.57 -24.85
C LYS A 400 0.73 6.71 -24.28
N HIS A 401 0.36 7.91 -23.83
CA HIS A 401 -0.94 8.26 -23.25
C HIS A 401 -1.87 9.02 -24.22
N LEU A 402 -1.48 9.12 -25.50
CA LEU A 402 -2.27 9.73 -26.56
C LEU A 402 -2.86 8.64 -27.46
N SER A 403 -4.18 8.65 -27.64
CA SER A 403 -4.90 7.75 -28.54
C SER A 403 -5.81 8.52 -29.51
N ARG A 404 -5.85 8.08 -30.77
CA ARG A 404 -6.84 8.54 -31.76
C ARG A 404 -8.02 7.58 -31.71
N ILE A 405 -9.18 8.04 -31.24
CA ILE A 405 -10.34 7.18 -30.93
C ILE A 405 -11.37 7.09 -32.07
N ASN A 406 -11.20 7.84 -33.16
CA ASN A 406 -12.00 7.67 -34.39
C ASN A 406 -11.13 7.34 -35.61
N LYS A 407 -11.72 6.63 -36.58
CA LYS A 407 -11.06 6.25 -37.84
C LYS A 407 -10.57 7.52 -38.58
N TYR A 408 -9.29 7.54 -38.95
CA TYR A 408 -8.67 8.64 -39.71
C TYR A 408 -8.54 8.34 -41.23
N GLY A 409 -8.73 7.09 -41.65
CA GLY A 409 -8.80 6.75 -43.08
C GLY A 409 -7.58 7.23 -43.87
N ASN A 410 -7.82 7.97 -44.95
CA ASN A 410 -6.78 8.49 -45.85
C ASN A 410 -6.35 9.93 -45.54
N THR A 411 -6.76 10.51 -44.40
CA THR A 411 -6.49 11.92 -44.09
C THR A 411 -5.02 12.23 -43.89
N SER A 412 -4.16 11.22 -43.67
CA SER A 412 -2.71 11.35 -43.46
C SER A 412 -1.85 10.76 -44.59
N HIS A 413 -2.40 10.63 -45.80
CA HIS A 413 -1.72 10.01 -46.95
C HIS A 413 -0.39 10.66 -47.32
N CYS A 414 -0.27 11.98 -47.17
CA CYS A 414 0.92 12.79 -47.46
C CYS A 414 2.16 12.38 -46.64
N ILE A 415 1.97 11.77 -45.45
CA ILE A 415 3.08 11.35 -44.59
C ILE A 415 3.23 9.83 -44.46
N LYS A 416 2.42 9.05 -45.20
CA LYS A 416 2.33 7.58 -45.09
C LYS A 416 3.68 6.86 -45.15
N PHE A 417 4.60 7.37 -45.98
CA PHE A 417 5.95 6.81 -46.16
C PHE A 417 7.06 7.63 -45.49
N LYS A 418 6.75 8.81 -44.95
CA LYS A 418 7.71 9.71 -44.28
C LYS A 418 7.74 9.51 -42.76
N LYS A 419 6.57 9.55 -42.11
CA LYS A 419 6.40 9.48 -40.65
C LYS A 419 5.12 8.76 -40.26
N ARG A 420 5.07 7.44 -40.50
CA ARG A 420 3.89 6.60 -40.25
C ARG A 420 3.41 6.63 -38.78
N ASN A 421 4.31 6.87 -37.84
CA ASN A 421 4.02 6.99 -36.40
C ASN A 421 3.28 8.29 -36.01
N LEU A 422 2.97 9.16 -36.98
CA LEU A 422 2.15 10.38 -36.81
C LEU A 422 0.87 10.33 -37.65
N SER A 423 0.63 9.23 -38.40
CA SER A 423 -0.53 9.10 -39.29
C SER A 423 -1.88 9.16 -38.56
N ASN A 424 -1.91 8.81 -37.28
CA ASN A 424 -3.09 8.91 -36.42
C ASN A 424 -3.39 10.36 -35.97
N ILE A 425 -2.45 11.28 -36.13
CA ILE A 425 -2.57 12.70 -35.73
C ILE A 425 -2.76 13.58 -36.98
N CYS A 426 -1.95 13.38 -38.01
CA CYS A 426 -1.87 14.25 -39.18
C CYS A 426 -3.19 14.33 -39.98
N TYR A 427 -3.49 15.55 -40.42
CA TYR A 427 -4.45 15.82 -41.50
C TYR A 427 -3.71 16.55 -42.63
N CYS A 428 -3.63 15.97 -43.82
CA CYS A 428 -2.91 16.56 -44.94
C CYS A 428 -3.54 17.87 -45.41
N LYS A 429 -2.72 18.89 -45.66
CA LYS A 429 -3.17 20.20 -46.18
C LYS A 429 -3.86 20.09 -47.54
N LYS A 430 -3.44 19.12 -48.36
CA LYS A 430 -4.09 18.73 -49.61
C LYS A 430 -4.73 17.35 -49.38
N GLN A 431 -6.06 17.27 -49.44
CA GLN A 431 -6.80 16.02 -49.27
C GLN A 431 -6.96 15.26 -50.57
#